data_AF-A0A150GCE8-F1
#
_entry.id   AF-A0A150GCE8-F1
#
_cell.length_a   1.000
_cell.length_b   1.000
_cell.length_c   1.000
_cell.angle_alpha   90.00
_cell.angle_beta   90.00
_cell.angle_gamma   90.00
#
_symmetry.space_group_name_H-M   'P 1'
#
loop_
_entity.id
_entity.type
_entity.pdbx_description
1 polymer ?
#
loop_
_entity_poly.entity_id
_entity_poly.type
_entity_poly.pdbx_seq_one_letter_code
_entity_poly.pdbx_strand_id
1 'polypeptide(L)'
;MLAQAAPKLGLGVSAQALSALGCSVKRLSTAETDLKTVLSEMIPAEQERLKKLKKAHGAKSLGEVTVDMAIRGMRGIPGMLWETSLLDPEEGIRFRGHSIPELQVPTKEQAAAVTEELQERSHVPPHVLKVLNALPKDAHPMSQLSVGVMALQSGSHFAAAYNRGTHKTKYWETVYEDSMDLVAKLPRLAAMIYRRTYKGGEQIQPSHSLDWAGNLAHMMGYEDPGCLEMMRM
;
A
#
# COMPACT_ATOMS: atom_id res chain seq x y z
N MET A 1 17.93 56.83 57.55
CA MET A 1 18.76 55.64 57.29
C MET A 1 18.71 55.35 55.79
N LEU A 2 19.80 55.71 55.10
CA LEU A 2 20.32 55.22 53.79
C LEU A 2 19.30 55.12 52.63
N ALA A 3 19.21 55.98 51.60
CA ALA A 3 20.18 56.77 50.82
C ALA A 3 21.29 55.97 50.10
N GLN A 4 21.43 56.29 48.80
CA GLN A 4 22.53 56.01 47.85
C GLN A 4 22.50 54.66 47.12
N ALA A 5 22.95 54.49 45.88
CA ALA A 5 23.28 55.35 44.73
C ALA A 5 23.67 54.35 43.62
N ALA A 6 23.36 54.64 42.36
CA ALA A 6 23.97 53.92 41.24
C ALA A 6 25.45 54.33 41.10
N PRO A 7 26.29 53.45 40.52
CA PRO A 7 27.23 53.93 39.52
C PRO A 7 27.19 53.13 38.22
N LYS A 8 27.32 53.89 37.13
CA LYS A 8 27.75 53.48 35.79
C LYS A 8 29.16 52.85 35.87
N LEU A 9 29.48 51.92 34.98
CA LEU A 9 30.55 52.07 33.99
C LEU A 9 30.62 50.82 33.12
N GLY A 10 30.41 50.99 31.82
CA GLY A 10 30.87 50.02 30.84
C GLY A 10 32.38 50.16 30.63
N LEU A 11 33.03 49.05 30.29
CA LEU A 11 33.87 48.92 29.09
C LEU A 11 34.56 47.55 29.10
N GLY A 12 34.09 46.70 28.17
CA GLY A 12 34.90 45.82 27.32
C GLY A 12 35.83 44.80 27.95
N VAL A 13 35.42 43.52 27.95
CA VAL A 13 36.33 42.39 27.76
C VAL A 13 35.68 41.31 26.88
N SER A 14 36.28 41.17 25.70
CA SER A 14 36.57 39.98 24.87
C SER A 14 35.46 39.10 24.24
N ALA A 15 35.74 38.77 22.98
CA ALA A 15 34.93 38.06 22.00
C ALA A 15 34.86 36.52 22.20
N GLN A 16 34.62 36.04 23.41
CA GLN A 16 34.52 34.60 23.68
C GLN A 16 33.46 34.28 24.75
N ALA A 17 32.16 34.38 24.43
CA ALA A 17 31.08 33.78 25.23
C ALA A 17 29.71 33.70 24.50
N LEU A 18 29.68 33.43 23.19
CA LEU A 18 28.45 33.17 22.44
C LEU A 18 28.61 31.87 21.64
N SER A 19 28.56 30.72 22.31
CA SER A 19 28.62 29.40 21.65
C SER A 19 27.64 28.35 22.17
N ALA A 20 26.64 28.71 22.98
CA ALA A 20 25.72 27.71 23.52
C ALA A 20 24.29 28.22 23.58
N LEU A 21 23.66 28.36 22.41
CA LEU A 21 22.21 28.30 22.22
C LEU A 21 21.94 27.99 20.73
N GLY A 22 22.52 26.87 20.29
CA GLY A 22 22.24 26.28 19.00
C GLY A 22 21.06 25.32 19.10
N CYS A 23 20.00 25.65 18.37
CA CYS A 23 19.06 24.72 17.76
C CYS A 23 18.30 23.75 18.69
N SER A 24 17.09 24.15 19.10
CA SER A 24 16.01 23.17 19.28
C SER A 24 14.68 23.79 18.84
N VAL A 25 14.62 24.24 17.60
CA VAL A 25 13.35 24.31 16.88
C VAL A 25 13.03 22.87 16.48
N LYS A 26 12.33 22.15 17.36
CA LYS A 26 11.62 20.94 16.94
C LYS A 26 10.54 21.40 15.97
N ARG A 27 10.87 21.42 14.67
CA ARG A 27 9.87 21.35 13.62
C ARG A 27 9.13 20.03 13.84
N LEU A 28 7.88 20.14 14.28
CA LEU A 28 6.90 19.07 14.19
C LEU A 28 6.56 18.90 12.70
N SER A 29 7.44 18.26 11.94
CA SER A 29 7.18 17.90 10.54
C SER A 29 7.92 16.61 10.18
N THR A 30 7.39 15.50 10.65
CA THR A 30 7.58 14.21 9.99
C THR A 30 6.18 13.65 9.80
N ALA A 31 5.57 13.98 8.66
CA ALA A 31 4.65 13.02 8.07
C ALA A 31 5.53 11.78 7.83
N GLU A 32 5.33 10.71 8.58
CA GLU A 32 6.10 9.49 8.36
C GLU A 32 5.83 9.04 6.93
N THR A 33 6.86 9.12 6.09
CA THR A 33 6.77 8.76 4.67
C THR A 33 6.70 7.25 4.47
N ASP A 34 7.04 6.47 5.50
CA ASP A 34 7.00 5.01 5.48
C ASP A 34 5.62 4.48 5.85
N LEU A 35 4.94 3.90 4.86
CA LEU A 35 3.59 3.34 5.00
C LEU A 35 3.56 2.17 6.00
N LYS A 36 4.65 1.43 6.14
CA LYS A 36 4.72 0.29 7.07
C LYS A 36 4.70 0.76 8.52
N THR A 37 5.41 1.84 8.83
CA THR A 37 5.43 2.43 10.18
C THR A 37 4.03 2.96 10.54
N VAL A 38 3.40 3.73 9.65
CA VAL A 38 2.02 4.23 9.85
C VAL A 38 1.04 3.07 10.11
N LEU A 39 1.14 1.98 9.34
CA LEU A 39 0.30 0.80 9.55
C LEU A 39 0.54 0.16 10.93
N SER A 40 1.80 0.09 11.37
CA SER A 40 2.18 -0.48 12.66
C SER A 40 1.55 0.27 13.85
N GLU A 41 1.42 1.59 13.73
CA GLU A 41 0.80 2.45 14.76
C GLU A 41 -0.72 2.27 14.83
N MET A 42 -1.37 2.03 13.69
CA MET A 42 -2.83 1.87 13.60
C MET A 42 -3.33 0.49 14.06
N ILE A 43 -2.53 -0.56 13.87
CA ILE A 43 -2.91 -1.96 14.16
C ILE A 43 -3.39 -2.16 15.61
N PRO A 44 -2.70 -1.69 16.66
CA PRO A 44 -3.12 -1.90 18.04
C PRO A 44 -4.50 -1.30 18.36
N ALA A 45 -4.79 -0.12 17.82
CA ALA A 45 -6.09 0.55 18.02
C ALA A 45 -7.24 -0.28 17.43
N GLU A 46 -7.05 -0.81 16.22
CA GLU A 46 -8.03 -1.67 15.55
C GLU A 46 -8.20 -3.04 16.24
N GLN A 47 -7.10 -3.63 16.73
CA GLN A 47 -7.17 -4.86 17.52
C GLN A 47 -8.00 -4.65 18.79
N GLU A 48 -7.83 -3.52 19.48
CA GLU A 48 -8.64 -3.19 20.65
C GLU A 48 -10.11 -2.91 20.29
N ARG A 49 -10.39 -2.26 19.15
CA ARG A 49 -11.76 -2.08 18.65
C ARG A 49 -12.45 -3.42 18.43
N LEU A 50 -11.79 -4.36 17.75
CA LEU A 50 -12.34 -5.70 17.51
C LEU A 50 -12.52 -6.51 18.80
N LYS A 51 -11.58 -6.41 19.75
CA LYS A 51 -11.73 -7.03 21.07
C LYS A 51 -12.93 -6.46 21.83
N LYS A 52 -13.14 -5.14 21.81
CA LYS A 52 -14.29 -4.47 22.43
C LYS A 52 -15.60 -4.90 21.77
N LEU A 53 -15.64 -4.94 20.43
CA LEU A 53 -16.82 -5.37 19.67
C LEU A 53 -17.21 -6.81 20.03
N LYS A 54 -16.23 -7.73 20.06
CA LYS A 54 -16.46 -9.12 20.45
C LYS A 54 -16.95 -9.24 21.89
N LYS A 55 -16.38 -8.47 22.83
CA LYS A 55 -16.81 -8.48 24.24
C LYS A 55 -18.24 -7.95 24.42
N ALA A 56 -18.61 -6.88 23.69
CA ALA A 56 -19.91 -6.24 23.83
C ALA A 56 -21.03 -6.98 23.07
N HIS A 57 -20.73 -7.53 21.89
CA HIS A 57 -21.75 -8.02 20.95
C HIS A 57 -21.46 -9.41 20.39
N GLY A 58 -20.51 -10.16 20.94
CA GLY A 58 -20.12 -11.47 20.40
C GLY A 58 -21.23 -12.53 20.35
N ALA A 59 -22.28 -12.41 21.17
CA ALA A 59 -23.44 -13.31 21.16
C ALA A 59 -24.64 -12.75 20.38
N LYS A 60 -24.52 -11.56 19.77
CA LYS A 60 -25.63 -10.93 19.03
C LYS A 60 -25.82 -11.65 17.69
N SER A 61 -27.06 -12.09 17.42
CA SER A 61 -27.41 -12.64 16.12
C SER A 61 -27.36 -11.55 15.04
N LEU A 62 -26.75 -11.87 13.90
CA LEU A 62 -26.69 -11.00 12.71
C LEU A 62 -27.82 -11.29 11.71
N GLY A 63 -28.64 -12.30 11.96
CA GLY A 63 -29.72 -12.74 11.09
C GLY A 63 -30.01 -14.23 11.22
N GLU A 64 -31.13 -14.67 10.70
CA GLU A 64 -31.48 -16.09 10.59
C GLU A 64 -30.92 -16.68 9.29
N VAL A 65 -30.48 -17.94 9.34
CA VAL A 65 -29.97 -18.69 8.18
C VAL A 65 -31.03 -19.69 7.74
N THR A 66 -31.44 -19.60 6.48
CA THR A 66 -32.44 -20.51 5.88
C THR A 66 -31.79 -21.49 4.89
N VAL A 67 -32.50 -22.58 4.57
CA VAL A 67 -32.03 -23.60 3.59
C VAL A 67 -31.86 -22.99 2.20
N ASP A 68 -32.74 -22.07 1.79
CA ASP A 68 -32.64 -21.40 0.49
C ASP A 68 -31.35 -20.57 0.36
N MET A 69 -30.95 -19.88 1.44
CA MET A 69 -29.68 -19.13 1.48
C MET A 69 -28.46 -20.06 1.37
N ALA A 70 -28.52 -21.27 1.95
CA ALA A 70 -27.45 -22.24 1.83
C ALA A 70 -27.30 -22.78 0.40
N ILE A 71 -28.42 -23.08 -0.27
CA ILE A 71 -28.43 -23.58 -1.66
C ILE A 71 -28.01 -22.49 -2.65
N ARG A 72 -28.38 -21.23 -2.40
CA ARG A 72 -28.06 -20.08 -3.27
C ARG A 72 -26.69 -19.43 -3.01
N GLY A 73 -25.82 -20.09 -2.25
CA GLY A 73 -24.46 -19.61 -2.01
C GLY A 73 -24.37 -18.40 -1.08
N MET A 74 -25.00 -18.47 0.10
CA MET A 74 -24.96 -17.45 1.15
C MET A 74 -25.60 -16.09 0.78
N ARG A 75 -26.48 -16.08 -0.22
CA ARG A 75 -27.17 -14.85 -0.65
C ARG A 75 -27.96 -14.25 0.52
N GLY A 76 -27.62 -13.01 0.90
CA GLY A 76 -28.29 -12.29 1.99
C GLY A 76 -27.75 -12.62 3.39
N ILE A 77 -26.71 -13.46 3.52
CA ILE A 77 -26.08 -13.76 4.80
C ILE A 77 -24.84 -12.86 4.99
N PRO A 78 -24.78 -12.04 6.05
CA PRO A 78 -23.55 -11.36 6.43
C PRO A 78 -22.51 -12.37 6.96
N GLY A 79 -21.61 -12.84 6.09
CA GLY A 79 -20.69 -13.94 6.39
C GLY A 79 -19.24 -13.53 6.71
N MET A 80 -18.82 -12.31 6.37
CA MET A 80 -17.42 -11.89 6.56
C MET A 80 -17.30 -10.42 6.94
N LEU A 81 -16.19 -10.09 7.58
CA LEU A 81 -15.79 -8.72 7.89
C LEU A 81 -14.85 -8.21 6.80
N TRP A 82 -15.20 -7.08 6.17
CA TRP A 82 -14.40 -6.41 5.15
C TRP A 82 -14.31 -4.92 5.50
N GLU A 83 -13.10 -4.45 5.83
CA GLU A 83 -12.89 -3.13 6.45
C GLU A 83 -12.49 -2.03 5.45
N THR A 84 -12.06 -2.40 4.24
CA THR A 84 -11.51 -1.42 3.28
C THR A 84 -12.61 -0.64 2.56
N SER A 85 -13.74 -1.27 2.28
CA SER A 85 -14.88 -0.64 1.62
C SER A 85 -16.22 -1.20 2.06
N LEU A 86 -17.26 -0.36 1.94
CA LEU A 86 -18.66 -0.73 2.18
C LEU A 86 -19.52 -0.11 1.08
N LEU A 87 -20.52 -0.86 0.61
CA LEU A 87 -21.49 -0.38 -0.37
C LEU A 87 -22.64 0.34 0.35
N ASP A 88 -22.74 1.64 0.13
CA ASP A 88 -23.90 2.46 0.50
C ASP A 88 -24.99 2.31 -0.57
N PRO A 89 -26.25 2.02 -0.20
CA PRO A 89 -27.34 1.91 -1.17
C PRO A 89 -27.62 3.19 -1.98
N GLU A 90 -27.35 4.37 -1.43
CA GLU A 90 -27.68 5.65 -2.07
C GLU A 90 -26.46 6.27 -2.79
N GLU A 91 -25.31 6.29 -2.11
CA GLU A 91 -24.10 6.96 -2.61
C GLU A 91 -23.10 6.01 -3.30
N GLY A 92 -23.39 4.71 -3.32
CA GLY A 92 -22.52 3.71 -3.94
C GLY A 92 -21.34 3.30 -3.05
N ILE A 93 -20.22 2.91 -3.67
CA ILE A 93 -19.08 2.35 -2.93
C ILE A 93 -18.37 3.44 -2.11
N ARG A 94 -18.16 3.18 -0.83
CA ARG A 94 -17.35 4.02 0.06
C ARG A 94 -16.04 3.32 0.39
N PHE A 95 -14.92 4.02 0.24
CA PHE A 95 -13.59 3.54 0.64
C PHE A 95 -13.23 4.16 1.99
N ARG A 96 -13.07 3.33 3.03
CA ARG A 96 -12.84 3.78 4.42
C ARG A 96 -13.83 4.86 4.91
N GLY A 97 -15.07 4.80 4.42
CA GLY A 97 -16.14 5.75 4.79
C GLY A 97 -16.27 6.97 3.86
N HIS A 98 -15.34 7.18 2.93
CA HIS A 98 -15.38 8.27 1.97
C HIS A 98 -15.98 7.81 0.63
N SER A 99 -16.90 8.61 0.08
CA SER A 99 -17.35 8.42 -1.31
C SER A 99 -16.23 8.77 -2.29
N ILE A 100 -16.35 8.38 -3.56
CA ILE A 100 -15.33 8.66 -4.59
C ILE A 100 -14.96 10.17 -4.65
N PRO A 101 -15.92 11.11 -4.62
CA PRO A 101 -15.59 12.55 -4.61
C PRO A 101 -14.90 13.04 -3.33
N GLU A 102 -15.07 12.33 -2.21
CA GLU A 102 -14.60 12.72 -0.87
C GLU A 102 -13.31 12.00 -0.47
N LEU A 103 -12.74 11.20 -1.36
CA LEU A 103 -11.52 10.43 -1.10
C LEU A 103 -10.40 11.35 -0.59
N GLN A 104 -9.89 11.04 0.58
CA GLN A 104 -8.70 11.70 1.10
C GLN A 104 -7.49 11.25 0.27
N VAL A 105 -7.01 12.16 -0.58
CA VAL A 105 -5.83 11.92 -1.40
C VAL A 105 -4.60 12.12 -0.51
N PRO A 106 -3.65 11.18 -0.48
CA PRO A 106 -2.38 11.37 0.22
C PRO A 106 -1.65 12.62 -0.29
N THR A 107 -0.72 13.15 0.51
CA THR A 107 0.08 14.29 0.04
C THR A 107 0.95 13.86 -1.15
N LYS A 108 1.39 14.83 -1.96
CA LYS A 108 2.25 14.55 -3.12
C LYS A 108 3.52 13.79 -2.72
N GLU A 109 4.07 14.11 -1.57
CA GLU A 109 5.28 13.50 -1.03
C GLU A 109 5.02 12.03 -0.63
N GLN A 110 3.87 11.74 0.00
CA GLN A 110 3.47 10.38 0.34
C GLN A 110 3.21 9.53 -0.92
N ALA A 111 2.52 10.10 -1.91
CA ALA A 111 2.27 9.41 -3.18
C ALA A 111 3.57 9.14 -3.96
N ALA A 112 4.52 10.07 -3.94
CA ALA A 112 5.84 9.90 -4.53
C ALA A 112 6.65 8.80 -3.82
N ALA A 113 6.65 8.78 -2.48
CA ALA A 113 7.34 7.75 -1.71
C ALA A 113 6.81 6.33 -2.02
N VAL A 114 5.48 6.16 -2.10
CA VAL A 114 4.88 4.88 -2.50
C VAL A 114 5.22 4.53 -3.95
N THR A 115 5.26 5.51 -4.85
CA THR A 115 5.66 5.29 -6.25
C THR A 115 7.09 4.78 -6.34
N GLU A 116 8.02 5.37 -5.61
CA GLU A 116 9.42 4.95 -5.55
C GLU A 116 9.54 3.52 -4.99
N GLU A 117 8.87 3.22 -3.88
CA GLU A 117 8.86 1.88 -3.28
C GLU A 117 8.31 0.81 -4.26
N LEU A 118 7.22 1.11 -4.96
CA LEU A 118 6.65 0.19 -5.95
C LEU A 118 7.58 0.02 -7.17
N GLN A 119 8.29 1.06 -7.59
CA GLN A 119 9.26 0.96 -8.67
C GLN A 119 10.42 0.04 -8.29
N GLU A 120 10.98 0.18 -7.09
CA GLU A 120 12.07 -0.67 -6.59
C GLU A 120 11.68 -2.15 -6.54
N ARG A 121 10.44 -2.43 -6.13
CA ARG A 121 9.89 -3.80 -5.99
C ARG A 121 9.40 -4.40 -7.31
N SER A 122 9.34 -3.64 -8.39
CA SER A 122 8.69 -4.04 -9.67
C SER A 122 9.42 -5.14 -10.44
N HIS A 123 10.63 -5.53 -10.02
CA HIS A 123 11.42 -6.55 -10.69
C HIS A 123 10.71 -7.91 -10.70
N VAL A 124 10.44 -8.43 -11.91
CA VAL A 124 9.90 -9.77 -12.13
C VAL A 124 11.04 -10.74 -12.43
N PRO A 125 11.23 -11.79 -11.62
CA PRO A 125 12.29 -12.78 -11.82
C PRO A 125 12.21 -13.47 -13.20
N PRO A 126 13.35 -13.81 -13.83
CA PRO A 126 13.37 -14.41 -15.17
C PRO A 126 12.62 -15.75 -15.29
N HIS A 127 12.49 -16.53 -14.21
CA HIS A 127 11.77 -17.81 -14.26
C HIS A 127 10.27 -17.63 -14.54
N VAL A 128 9.68 -16.51 -14.13
CA VAL A 128 8.26 -16.22 -14.39
C VAL A 128 8.00 -16.11 -15.89
N LEU A 129 8.88 -15.42 -16.62
CA LEU A 129 8.79 -15.34 -18.08
C LEU A 129 8.95 -16.71 -18.74
N LYS A 130 9.82 -17.57 -18.22
CA LYS A 130 9.97 -18.96 -18.71
C LYS A 130 8.68 -19.75 -18.55
N VAL A 131 8.01 -19.62 -17.39
CA VAL A 131 6.71 -20.27 -17.13
C VAL A 131 5.64 -19.76 -18.11
N LEU A 132 5.53 -18.45 -18.30
CA LEU A 132 4.57 -17.87 -19.26
C LEU A 132 4.83 -18.32 -20.70
N ASN A 133 6.10 -18.41 -21.11
CA ASN A 133 6.47 -18.86 -22.44
C ASN A 133 6.21 -20.35 -22.66
N ALA A 134 6.16 -21.15 -21.60
CA ALA A 134 5.84 -22.58 -21.67
C ALA A 134 4.33 -22.85 -21.85
N LEU A 135 3.46 -21.88 -21.56
CA LEU A 135 2.03 -22.01 -21.80
C LEU A 135 1.71 -22.01 -23.31
N PRO A 136 0.58 -22.60 -23.74
CA PRO A 136 0.08 -22.45 -25.11
C PRO A 136 -0.06 -20.96 -25.51
N LYS A 137 0.07 -20.65 -26.80
CA LYS A 137 -0.03 -19.27 -27.30
C LYS A 137 -1.46 -18.72 -27.23
N ASP A 138 -2.44 -19.61 -27.35
CA ASP A 138 -3.88 -19.37 -27.26
C ASP A 138 -4.43 -19.44 -25.83
N ALA A 139 -3.57 -19.66 -24.83
CA ALA A 139 -3.98 -19.66 -23.42
C ALA A 139 -4.63 -18.33 -23.05
N HIS A 140 -5.79 -18.37 -22.41
CA HIS A 140 -6.54 -17.18 -22.04
C HIS A 140 -5.68 -16.24 -21.14
N PRO A 141 -5.70 -14.90 -21.34
CA PRO A 141 -4.86 -13.97 -20.58
C PRO A 141 -5.00 -14.09 -19.06
N MET A 142 -6.22 -14.33 -18.55
CA MET A 142 -6.44 -14.53 -17.11
C MET A 142 -5.82 -15.83 -16.58
N SER A 143 -5.76 -16.89 -17.40
CA SER A 143 -5.07 -18.13 -17.04
C SER A 143 -3.57 -17.90 -16.98
N GLN A 144 -3.02 -17.16 -17.94
CA GLN A 144 -1.61 -16.74 -17.93
C GLN A 144 -1.29 -15.90 -16.68
N LEU A 145 -2.18 -14.97 -16.30
CA LEU A 145 -2.03 -14.14 -15.11
C LEU A 145 -2.02 -14.97 -13.83
N SER A 146 -2.98 -15.89 -13.66
CA SER A 146 -3.05 -16.77 -12.50
C SER A 146 -1.78 -17.62 -12.36
N VAL A 147 -1.33 -18.24 -13.44
CA VAL A 147 -0.08 -19.04 -13.45
C VAL A 147 1.14 -18.15 -13.16
N GLY A 148 1.19 -16.95 -13.73
CA GLY A 148 2.27 -15.99 -13.48
C GLY A 148 2.36 -15.55 -12.02
N VAL A 149 1.22 -15.28 -11.38
CA VAL A 149 1.16 -14.96 -9.94
C VAL A 149 1.60 -16.16 -9.10
N MET A 150 1.21 -17.39 -9.48
CA MET A 150 1.70 -18.60 -8.79
C MET A 150 3.21 -18.79 -8.97
N ALA A 151 3.79 -18.43 -10.11
CA ALA A 151 5.23 -18.48 -10.31
C ALA A 151 6.00 -17.44 -9.47
N LEU A 152 5.36 -16.32 -9.09
CA LEU A 152 5.94 -15.32 -8.18
C LEU A 152 5.98 -15.80 -6.73
N GLN A 153 5.13 -16.75 -6.34
CA GLN A 153 5.02 -17.25 -4.97
C GLN A 153 6.35 -17.79 -4.42
N SER A 154 7.27 -18.26 -5.27
CA SER A 154 8.60 -18.74 -4.87
C SER A 154 9.43 -17.70 -4.10
N GLY A 155 9.14 -16.40 -4.29
CA GLY A 155 9.79 -15.31 -3.59
C GLY A 155 9.08 -14.85 -2.30
N SER A 156 8.03 -15.53 -1.85
CA SER A 156 7.20 -15.08 -0.72
C SER A 156 7.98 -15.00 0.59
N HIS A 157 8.02 -13.80 1.16
CA HIS A 157 8.55 -13.50 2.49
C HIS A 157 7.72 -14.19 3.57
N PHE A 158 6.39 -14.17 3.46
CA PHE A 158 5.50 -14.79 4.45
C PHE A 158 5.69 -16.30 4.50
N ALA A 159 5.72 -16.99 3.36
CA ALA A 159 5.94 -18.44 3.33
C ALA A 159 7.27 -18.82 3.98
N ALA A 160 8.35 -18.09 3.67
CA ALA A 160 9.66 -18.32 4.26
C ALA A 160 9.72 -18.01 5.77
N ALA A 161 9.01 -16.97 6.22
CA ALA A 161 8.95 -16.59 7.64
C ALA A 161 8.09 -17.57 8.45
N TYR A 162 6.93 -17.96 7.92
CA TYR A 162 6.04 -18.94 8.54
C TYR A 162 6.73 -20.28 8.76
N ASN A 163 7.48 -20.79 7.76
CA ASN A 163 8.26 -22.02 7.88
C ASN A 163 9.39 -21.94 8.92
N ARG A 164 9.87 -20.73 9.24
CA ARG A 164 10.84 -20.46 10.31
C ARG A 164 10.19 -20.28 11.69
N GLY A 165 8.87 -20.39 11.80
CA GLY A 165 8.15 -20.32 13.07
C GLY A 165 7.90 -18.90 13.57
N THR A 166 7.72 -17.91 12.69
CA THR A 166 7.38 -16.53 13.10
C THR A 166 6.13 -16.48 13.99
N HIS A 167 6.16 -15.62 15.02
CA HIS A 167 5.04 -15.46 15.93
C HIS A 167 3.83 -14.79 15.25
N LYS A 168 2.62 -15.23 15.60
CA LYS A 168 1.36 -14.78 14.98
C LYS A 168 1.17 -13.26 14.95
N THR A 169 1.64 -12.55 15.97
CA THR A 169 1.53 -11.08 16.04
C THR A 169 2.34 -10.35 14.98
N LYS A 170 3.31 -11.02 14.35
CA LYS A 170 4.18 -10.46 13.31
C LYS A 170 3.81 -10.90 11.89
N TYR A 171 2.75 -11.68 11.71
CA TYR A 171 2.35 -12.15 10.38
C TYR A 171 2.05 -10.99 9.42
N TRP A 172 1.44 -9.91 9.92
CA TRP A 172 1.13 -8.74 9.10
C TRP A 172 2.39 -8.09 8.48
N GLU A 173 3.55 -8.17 9.14
CA GLU A 173 4.79 -7.53 8.67
C GLU A 173 5.25 -8.15 7.35
N THR A 174 5.17 -9.47 7.21
CA THR A 174 5.60 -10.20 6.00
C THR A 174 4.49 -10.31 4.96
N VAL A 175 3.23 -10.28 5.39
CA VAL A 175 2.09 -10.11 4.48
C VAL A 175 2.13 -8.74 3.81
N TYR A 176 2.52 -7.69 4.54
CA TYR A 176 2.74 -6.35 3.96
C TYR A 176 3.80 -6.40 2.86
N GLU A 177 4.97 -7.00 3.13
CA GLU A 177 6.03 -7.13 2.12
C GLU A 177 5.54 -7.87 0.88
N ASP A 178 4.92 -9.04 1.04
CA ASP A 178 4.41 -9.83 -0.08
C ASP A 178 3.31 -9.11 -0.87
N SER A 179 2.45 -8.33 -0.18
CA SER A 179 1.39 -7.56 -0.82
C SER A 179 1.96 -6.40 -1.64
N MET A 180 2.93 -5.66 -1.10
CA MET A 180 3.60 -4.57 -1.82
C MET A 180 4.39 -5.11 -3.02
N ASP A 181 5.12 -6.20 -2.83
CA ASP A 181 5.84 -6.89 -3.91
C ASP A 181 4.90 -7.36 -5.02
N LEU A 182 3.74 -7.93 -4.67
CA LEU A 182 2.76 -8.38 -5.65
C LEU A 182 2.19 -7.19 -6.43
N VAL A 183 1.73 -6.15 -5.74
CA VAL A 183 1.20 -4.92 -6.38
C VAL A 183 2.24 -4.30 -7.32
N ALA A 184 3.50 -4.23 -6.91
CA ALA A 184 4.60 -3.70 -7.74
C ALA A 184 4.86 -4.53 -9.01
N LYS A 185 4.79 -5.87 -8.91
CA LYS A 185 5.11 -6.80 -10.01
C LYS A 185 3.94 -7.01 -10.98
N LEU A 186 2.70 -6.74 -10.56
CA LEU A 186 1.49 -6.96 -11.36
C LEU A 186 1.48 -6.21 -12.71
N PRO A 187 1.83 -4.91 -12.79
CA PRO A 187 1.87 -4.20 -14.06
C PRO A 187 2.81 -4.84 -15.08
N ARG A 188 4.00 -5.22 -14.62
CA ARG A 188 4.99 -5.86 -15.48
C ARG A 188 4.50 -7.21 -15.97
N LEU A 189 3.93 -8.02 -15.08
CA LEU A 189 3.34 -9.31 -15.43
C LEU A 189 2.19 -9.17 -16.44
N ALA A 190 1.27 -8.24 -16.20
CA ALA A 190 0.14 -7.97 -17.08
C ALA A 190 0.58 -7.48 -18.47
N ALA A 191 1.53 -6.54 -18.53
CA ALA A 191 2.10 -6.07 -19.78
C ALA A 191 2.80 -7.20 -20.55
N MET A 192 3.56 -8.07 -19.86
CA MET A 192 4.19 -9.23 -20.49
C MET A 192 3.17 -10.16 -21.16
N ILE A 193 2.05 -10.42 -20.49
CA ILE A 193 0.95 -11.24 -21.02
C ILE A 193 0.27 -10.56 -22.20
N TYR A 194 -0.04 -9.26 -22.09
CA TYR A 194 -0.65 -8.49 -23.17
C TYR A 194 0.22 -8.49 -24.42
N ARG A 195 1.52 -8.18 -24.27
CA ARG A 195 2.47 -8.13 -25.39
C ARG A 195 2.68 -9.51 -26.01
N ARG A 196 2.73 -10.57 -25.20
CA ARG A 196 2.78 -11.96 -25.67
C ARG A 196 1.57 -12.35 -26.50
N THR A 197 0.38 -11.97 -26.04
CA THR A 197 -0.89 -12.40 -26.65
C THR A 197 -1.21 -11.58 -27.91
N TYR A 198 -0.94 -10.27 -27.90
CA TYR A 198 -1.44 -9.35 -28.93
C TYR A 198 -0.36 -8.62 -29.73
N LYS A 199 0.90 -8.62 -29.29
CA LYS A 199 1.99 -7.81 -29.87
C LYS A 199 3.25 -8.64 -30.19
N GLY A 200 3.07 -9.92 -30.50
CA GLY A 200 4.17 -10.79 -30.95
C GLY A 200 5.23 -11.13 -29.90
N GLY A 201 5.00 -10.80 -28.62
CA GLY A 201 5.92 -11.09 -27.52
C GLY A 201 7.05 -10.09 -27.31
N GLU A 202 7.11 -9.01 -28.08
CA GLU A 202 8.09 -7.94 -27.91
C GLU A 202 7.82 -7.17 -26.61
N GLN A 203 8.75 -7.24 -25.66
CA GLN A 203 8.61 -6.65 -24.33
C GLN A 203 9.12 -5.21 -24.31
N ILE A 204 8.39 -4.33 -23.63
CA ILE A 204 8.79 -2.94 -23.38
C ILE A 204 9.26 -2.85 -21.92
N GLN A 205 10.38 -2.17 -21.69
CA GLN A 205 10.94 -2.00 -20.35
C GLN A 205 10.17 -0.92 -19.57
N PRO A 206 10.19 -0.94 -18.22
CA PRO A 206 9.52 0.08 -17.44
C PRO A 206 10.31 1.39 -17.52
N SER A 207 9.63 2.52 -17.32
CA SER A 207 10.27 3.83 -17.20
C SER A 207 10.29 4.29 -15.74
N HIS A 208 11.45 4.73 -15.25
CA HIS A 208 11.57 5.30 -13.90
C HIS A 208 10.86 6.66 -13.75
N SER A 209 10.54 7.33 -14.85
CA SER A 209 9.86 8.63 -14.83
C SER A 209 8.34 8.55 -14.65
N LEU A 210 7.75 7.35 -14.76
CA LEU A 210 6.31 7.16 -14.72
C LEU A 210 5.86 6.53 -13.40
N ASP A 211 4.65 6.91 -12.98
CA ASP A 211 3.95 6.30 -11.86
C ASP A 211 3.47 4.87 -12.19
N TRP A 212 2.93 4.17 -11.19
CA TRP A 212 2.56 2.75 -11.30
C TRP A 212 1.61 2.45 -12.49
N ALA A 213 0.54 3.24 -12.64
CA ALA A 213 -0.44 3.09 -13.71
C ALA A 213 0.10 3.57 -15.06
N GLY A 214 0.83 4.68 -15.09
CA GLY A 214 1.49 5.17 -16.31
C GLY A 214 2.49 4.15 -16.86
N ASN A 215 3.25 3.49 -15.98
CA ASN A 215 4.16 2.42 -16.36
C ASN A 215 3.45 1.20 -16.96
N LEU A 216 2.27 0.83 -16.45
CA LEU A 216 1.47 -0.23 -17.06
C LEU A 216 1.12 0.09 -18.52
N ALA A 217 0.54 1.27 -18.74
CA ALA A 217 0.15 1.72 -20.08
C ALA A 217 1.36 1.84 -21.03
N HIS A 218 2.48 2.39 -20.56
CA HIS A 218 3.74 2.43 -21.30
C HIS A 218 4.22 1.03 -21.70
N MET A 219 4.28 0.08 -20.76
CA MET A 219 4.75 -1.28 -21.05
C MET A 219 3.79 -2.06 -21.96
N MET A 220 2.51 -1.70 -22.00
CA MET A 220 1.56 -2.24 -22.99
C MET A 220 1.80 -1.66 -24.41
N GLY A 221 2.51 -0.53 -24.51
CA GLY A 221 2.86 0.15 -25.76
C GLY A 221 1.97 1.35 -26.08
N TYR A 222 1.38 1.98 -25.06
CA TYR A 222 0.62 3.22 -25.20
C TYR A 222 1.43 4.39 -24.65
N GLU A 223 1.59 5.44 -25.45
CA GLU A 223 2.31 6.66 -25.07
C GLU A 223 1.40 7.90 -25.05
N ASP A 224 0.15 7.76 -25.52
CA ASP A 224 -0.81 8.84 -25.53
C ASP A 224 -1.17 9.28 -24.10
N PRO A 225 -1.09 10.59 -23.78
CA PRO A 225 -1.43 11.09 -22.45
C PRO A 225 -2.85 10.73 -21.99
N GLY A 226 -3.82 10.68 -22.91
CA GLY A 226 -5.19 10.28 -22.59
C GLY A 226 -5.28 8.83 -22.13
N CYS A 227 -4.51 7.93 -22.75
CA CYS A 227 -4.41 6.53 -22.31
C CYS A 227 -3.74 6.39 -20.93
N LEU A 228 -2.74 7.22 -20.63
CA LEU A 228 -2.08 7.23 -19.32
C LEU A 228 -3.04 7.68 -18.22
N GLU A 229 -3.78 8.77 -18.44
CA GLU A 229 -4.80 9.25 -17.50
C GLU A 229 -5.94 8.24 -17.31
N MET A 230 -6.38 7.60 -18.39
CA MET A 230 -7.42 6.55 -18.31
C MET A 230 -6.99 5.37 -17.46
N MET A 231 -5.70 5.01 -17.43
CA MET A 231 -5.20 3.91 -16.59
C MET A 231 -5.07 4.30 -15.11
N ARG A 232 -5.02 5.61 -14.80
CA ARG A 232 -4.94 6.13 -13.43
C ARG A 232 -6.31 6.26 -12.76
N MET A 233 -7.36 6.46 -13.55
CA MET A 233 -8.76 6.55 -13.10
C MET A 233 -9.35 5.17 -12.80
#